data_AF-A0A8T4JQD3-F1
#
_entry.id   AF-A0A8T4JQD3-F1
#
_cell.length_a   1.000
_cell.length_b   1.000
_cell.length_c   1.000
_cell.angle_alpha   90.00
_cell.angle_beta   90.00
_cell.angle_gamma   90.00
#
_symmetry.space_group_name_H-M   'P 1'
#
loop_
_entity.id
_entity.type
_entity.pdbx_description
1 polymer ?
#
loop_
_entity_poly.entity_id
_entity_poly.type
_entity_poly.pdbx_seq_one_letter_code
_entity_poly.pdbx_strand_id
1 'polypeptide(L)'
;MERSGVEQKIRQILQEKNIETSQGNIEVDSLDAVGFVMDLEEEFDMEISNTDIDTYFSPPRSNSQWLLGDPKQQVSVNKIVDYVHEKVESYETA
;
A
#
# COMPACT_ATOMS: atom_id res chain seq x y z
N MET A 1 9.95 -13.31 4.69
CA MET A 1 8.98 -13.08 5.80
C MET A 1 7.63 -13.77 5.50
N GLU A 2 6.87 -14.29 6.47
CA GLU A 2 5.52 -14.86 6.21
C GLU A 2 4.47 -13.78 5.88
N ARG A 3 3.53 -14.08 4.96
CA ARG A 3 2.40 -13.20 4.59
C ARG A 3 1.59 -12.68 5.78
N SER A 4 1.40 -13.51 6.79
CA SER A 4 0.71 -13.15 8.04
C SER A 4 1.43 -12.03 8.80
N GLY A 5 2.76 -12.05 8.83
CA GLY A 5 3.59 -11.00 9.42
C GLY A 5 3.54 -9.69 8.63
N VAL A 6 3.58 -9.79 7.29
CA VAL A 6 3.39 -8.64 6.39
C VAL A 6 2.02 -7.98 6.62
N GLU A 7 0.95 -8.78 6.71
CA GLU A 7 -0.39 -8.27 6.99
C GLU A 7 -0.49 -7.56 8.34
N GLN A 8 0.13 -8.10 9.39
CA GLN A 8 0.14 -7.47 10.71
C GLN A 8 0.84 -6.11 10.69
N LYS A 9 2.01 -6.01 10.06
CA LYS A 9 2.75 -4.76 9.91
C LYS A 9 1.97 -3.72 9.11
N ILE A 10 1.39 -4.12 7.98
CA ILE A 10 0.54 -3.22 7.18
C ILE A 10 -0.64 -2.69 7.99
N ARG A 11 -1.32 -3.56 8.75
CA ARG A 11 -2.42 -3.14 9.64
C ARG A 11 -1.95 -2.19 10.74
N GLN A 12 -0.75 -2.36 11.26
CA GLN A 12 -0.17 -1.45 12.24
C GLN A 12 0.09 -0.07 11.64
N ILE A 13 0.71 0.02 10.45
CA ILE A 13 0.94 1.29 9.75
C ILE A 13 -0.39 2.02 9.49
N LEU A 14 -1.42 1.29 9.04
CA LEU A 14 -2.75 1.86 8.82
C LEU A 14 -3.35 2.42 10.11
N GLN A 15 -3.16 1.76 11.26
CA GLN A 15 -3.61 2.25 12.56
C GLN A 15 -2.83 3.49 13.00
N GLU A 16 -1.51 3.51 12.84
CA GLU A 16 -0.66 4.66 13.20
C GLU A 16 -1.02 5.91 12.39
N LYS A 17 -1.43 5.72 11.13
CA LYS A 17 -1.93 6.79 10.26
C LYS A 17 -3.40 7.16 10.45
N ASN A 18 -4.14 6.46 11.31
CA ASN A 18 -5.60 6.61 11.44
C ASN A 18 -6.36 6.38 10.12
N ILE A 19 -5.84 5.51 9.25
CA ILE A 19 -6.53 5.10 8.02
C ILE A 19 -7.51 3.98 8.37
N GLU A 20 -8.80 4.28 8.30
CA GLU A 20 -9.83 3.28 8.57
C GLU A 20 -9.90 2.22 7.47
N THR A 21 -10.10 0.97 7.90
CA THR A 21 -10.36 -0.14 6.99
C THR A 21 -11.84 -0.52 7.05
N SER A 22 -12.48 -0.63 5.90
CA SER A 22 -13.87 -1.08 5.76
C SER A 22 -13.96 -2.21 4.74
N GLN A 23 -14.52 -3.34 5.15
CA GLN A 23 -14.70 -4.53 4.29
C GLN A 23 -13.40 -5.04 3.61
N GLY A 24 -12.24 -4.82 4.24
CA GLY A 24 -10.93 -5.21 3.68
C GLY A 24 -10.35 -4.21 2.67
N ASN A 25 -10.95 -3.03 2.53
CA ASN A 25 -10.42 -1.91 1.78
C ASN A 25 -10.06 -0.74 2.72
N ILE A 26 -9.16 0.12 2.28
CA ILE A 26 -8.87 1.43 2.88
C ILE A 26 -9.45 2.52 2.00
N GLU A 27 -9.92 3.61 2.63
CA GLU A 27 -10.24 4.86 1.93
C GLU A 27 -9.16 5.89 2.26
N VAL A 28 -8.27 6.13 1.31
CA VAL A 28 -7.13 7.05 1.48
C VAL A 28 -7.25 8.22 0.51
N ASP A 29 -6.88 9.41 0.98
CA ASP A 29 -6.62 10.54 0.10
C ASP A 29 -5.18 10.47 -0.45
N SER A 30 -4.85 11.39 -1.36
CA SER A 30 -3.56 11.39 -2.05
C SER A 30 -2.37 11.63 -1.12
N LEU A 31 -2.54 12.35 -0.01
CA LEU A 31 -1.45 12.61 0.94
C LEU A 31 -1.23 11.40 1.85
N ASP A 32 -2.31 10.84 2.37
CA ASP A 32 -2.28 9.68 3.25
C ASP A 32 -1.74 8.46 2.51
N ALA A 33 -2.10 8.28 1.24
CA ALA A 33 -1.60 7.19 0.41
C ALA A 33 -0.10 7.31 0.10
N VAL A 34 0.39 8.50 -0.25
CA VAL A 34 1.83 8.71 -0.47
C VAL A 34 2.59 8.43 0.82
N GLY A 35 2.12 8.95 1.95
CA GLY A 35 2.73 8.66 3.25
C GLY A 35 2.65 7.18 3.62
N PHE A 36 1.56 6.49 3.30
CA PHE A 36 1.42 5.05 3.53
C PHE A 36 2.41 4.25 2.69
N VAL A 37 2.61 4.61 1.42
CA VAL A 37 3.63 3.98 0.56
C VAL A 37 5.03 4.20 1.13
N MET A 38 5.36 5.42 1.55
CA MET A 38 6.67 5.72 2.16
C MET A 38 6.93 4.89 3.43
N ASP A 39 5.93 4.75 4.30
CA ASP A 39 6.08 3.93 5.51
C ASP A 39 6.27 2.44 5.17
N LEU A 40 5.66 1.93 4.09
CA LEU A 40 5.91 0.57 3.62
C LEU A 40 7.34 0.41 3.09
N GLU A 41 7.84 1.39 2.33
CA GLU A 41 9.22 1.38 1.84
C GLU A 41 10.22 1.35 3.00
N GLU A 42 9.97 2.15 4.05
CA GLU A 42 10.82 2.20 5.25
C GLU A 42 10.72 0.91 6.08
N GLU A 43 9.51 0.43 6.37
CA GLU A 43 9.27 -0.73 7.25
C GLU A 43 9.79 -2.05 6.66
N PHE A 44 9.82 -2.17 5.33
CA PHE A 44 10.22 -3.37 4.62
C PHE A 44 11.55 -3.22 3.86
N ASP A 45 12.25 -2.08 3.98
CA ASP A 45 13.49 -1.76 3.27
C ASP A 45 13.39 -2.05 1.77
N MET A 46 12.33 -1.53 1.14
CA MET A 46 11.98 -1.80 -0.25
C MET A 46 11.66 -0.53 -1.04
N GLU A 47 11.76 -0.59 -2.37
CA GLU A 47 11.36 0.49 -3.27
C GLU A 47 10.09 0.10 -4.04
N ILE A 48 9.09 0.98 -4.02
CA ILE A 48 7.81 0.85 -4.71
C ILE A 48 7.80 1.83 -5.88
N SER A 49 7.81 1.30 -7.11
CA SER A 49 7.81 2.17 -8.29
C SER A 49 6.43 2.81 -8.49
N ASN A 50 6.39 3.99 -9.12
CA ASN A 50 5.11 4.63 -9.49
C ASN A 50 4.19 3.70 -10.29
N THR A 51 4.75 2.80 -11.10
CA THR A 51 3.99 1.79 -11.86
C THR A 51 3.30 0.78 -10.94
N ASP A 52 3.98 0.38 -9.86
CA ASP A 52 3.42 -0.53 -8.86
C ASP A 52 2.33 0.15 -8.04
N ILE A 53 2.52 1.44 -7.70
CA ILE A 53 1.48 2.25 -7.04
C ILE A 53 0.21 2.27 -7.91
N ASP A 54 0.33 2.58 -9.20
CA ASP A 54 -0.82 2.60 -10.11
C ASP A 54 -1.52 1.23 -10.26
N THR A 55 -0.76 0.14 -10.11
CA THR A 55 -1.26 -1.23 -10.33
C THR A 55 -1.93 -1.81 -9.09
N TYR A 56 -1.31 -1.63 -7.92
CA TYR A 56 -1.69 -2.30 -6.68
C TYR A 56 -2.39 -1.35 -5.68
N PHE A 57 -2.14 -0.05 -5.80
CA PHE A 57 -2.60 0.96 -4.85
C PHE A 57 -3.65 1.91 -5.44
N SER A 58 -3.97 1.84 -6.74
CA SER A 58 -5.02 2.65 -7.36
C SER A 58 -6.20 1.81 -7.88
N PRO A 59 -7.43 2.35 -7.91
CA PRO A 59 -8.57 1.67 -8.50
C PRO A 59 -8.38 1.53 -10.03
N PRO A 60 -8.95 0.48 -10.65
CA PRO A 60 -8.77 0.23 -12.08
C PRO A 60 -9.55 1.26 -12.91
N ARG A 61 -8.91 2.40 -13.27
CA ARG A 61 -9.10 3.17 -14.53
C ARG A 61 -8.21 4.42 -14.58
N SER A 62 -7.29 4.41 -15.55
CA SER A 62 -6.73 5.56 -16.31
C SER A 62 -5.84 6.58 -15.56
N ASN A 63 -4.51 6.37 -15.62
CA ASN A 63 -3.47 7.41 -15.55
C ASN A 63 -3.55 8.44 -14.40
N SER A 64 -3.97 8.04 -13.19
CA SER A 64 -3.96 8.96 -12.05
C SER A 64 -2.64 8.88 -11.30
N GLN A 65 -1.68 9.69 -11.76
CA GLN A 65 -0.73 10.32 -10.84
C GLN A 65 -1.53 10.81 -9.62
N TRP A 66 -1.16 10.45 -8.40
CA TRP A 66 -1.88 10.82 -7.18
C TRP A 66 -1.90 12.34 -7.01
N LEU A 67 -2.88 13.00 -7.63
CA LEU A 67 -3.02 14.45 -7.61
C LEU A 67 -3.72 14.85 -6.32
N LEU A 68 -3.15 15.85 -5.64
CA LEU A 68 -3.78 16.49 -4.48
C LEU A 68 -5.19 16.96 -4.84
N GLY A 69 -6.21 16.38 -4.20
CA GLY A 69 -7.62 16.73 -4.41
C GLY A 69 -8.44 15.71 -5.21
N ASP A 70 -7.85 14.57 -5.60
CA ASP A 70 -8.63 13.43 -6.11
C ASP A 70 -9.58 12.88 -5.05
N PRO A 71 -10.75 12.33 -5.45
CA PRO A 71 -11.67 11.68 -4.53
C PRO A 71 -10.97 10.52 -3.82
N LYS A 72 -11.32 10.30 -2.53
CA LYS A 72 -10.79 9.20 -1.72
C LYS A 72 -10.77 7.90 -2.53
N GLN A 73 -9.59 7.30 -2.61
CA GLN A 73 -9.38 6.08 -3.37
C GLN A 73 -9.66 4.88 -2.47
N GLN A 74 -10.43 3.91 -2.98
CA GLN A 74 -10.61 2.62 -2.33
C GLN A 74 -9.54 1.65 -2.80
N VAL A 75 -8.73 1.17 -1.86
CA VAL A 75 -7.62 0.25 -2.13
C VAL A 75 -7.81 -1.01 -1.31
N SER A 76 -7.61 -2.17 -1.92
CA SER A 76 -7.74 -3.45 -1.20
C SER A 76 -6.50 -3.73 -0.37
N VAL A 77 -6.68 -3.93 0.93
CA VAL A 77 -5.59 -4.28 1.86
C VAL A 77 -4.95 -5.60 1.44
N ASN A 78 -5.75 -6.58 1.01
CA ASN A 78 -5.22 -7.87 0.56
C ASN A 78 -4.29 -7.73 -0.65
N LYS A 79 -4.60 -6.86 -1.61
CA LYS A 79 -3.72 -6.61 -2.77
C LYS A 79 -2.39 -6.00 -2.34
N ILE A 80 -2.41 -5.07 -1.40
CA ILE A 80 -1.20 -4.46 -0.84
C ILE A 80 -0.37 -5.52 -0.11
N VAL A 81 -1.00 -6.34 0.72
CA VAL A 81 -0.34 -7.44 1.45
C VAL A 81 0.33 -8.42 0.49
N ASP A 82 -0.38 -8.84 -0.56
CA ASP A 82 0.16 -9.79 -1.54
C ASP A 82 1.36 -9.19 -2.29
N TYR A 83 1.28 -7.93 -2.70
CA TYR A 83 2.38 -7.21 -3.37
C TYR A 83 3.61 -7.06 -2.47
N VAL A 84 3.44 -6.57 -1.24
CA VAL A 84 4.56 -6.39 -0.30
C VAL A 84 5.20 -7.73 0.04
N HIS A 85 4.40 -8.78 0.24
CA HIS A 85 4.92 -10.13 0.48
C HIS A 85 5.77 -10.62 -0.70
N GLU A 86 5.28 -10.52 -1.93
CA GLU A 86 6.01 -10.92 -3.14
C GLU A 86 7.32 -10.13 -3.29
N LYS A 87 7.29 -8.82 -3.03
CA LYS A 87 8.49 -7.98 -3.05
C LYS A 87 9.50 -8.41 -1.99
N VAL A 88 9.09 -8.55 -0.73
CA VAL A 88 10.00 -8.95 0.37
C VAL A 88 10.63 -10.32 0.09
N GLU A 89 9.85 -11.30 -0.40
CA GLU A 89 10.39 -12.61 -0.80
C GLU A 89 11.45 -12.47 -1.91
N SER A 90 11.22 -11.58 -2.88
CA SER A 90 12.19 -11.38 -3.98
C SER A 90 13.54 -10.85 -3.49
N TYR A 91 13.56 -9.92 -2.52
CA TYR A 91 14.78 -9.37 -1.94
C TYR A 91 15.51 -10.37 -1.02
N GLU A 92 14.79 -11.25 -0.32
CA GLU A 92 15.43 -12.31 0.49
C GLU A 92 16.14 -13.36 -0.38
N THR A 93 15.77 -13.48 -1.66
CA THR A 93 16.36 -14.43 -2.62
C THR A 93 17.42 -13.86 -3.57
N ALA A 94 17.64 -12.54 -3.55
CA ALA A 94 18.58 -11.82 -4.44
C ALA A 94 19.95 -11.60 -3.77
#